data_AF-A0A929D6M6-F1
#
_entry.id   AF-A0A929D6M6-F1
#
_cell.length_a   1.000
_cell.length_b   1.000
_cell.length_c   1.000
_cell.angle_alpha   90.00
_cell.angle_beta   90.00
_cell.angle_gamma   90.00
#
_symmetry.space_group_name_H-M   'P 1'
#
loop_
_entity.id
_entity.type
_entity.pdbx_description
1 polymer ?
#
loop_
_entity_poly.entity_id
_entity_poly.type
_entity_poly.pdbx_seq_one_letter_code
_entity_poly.pdbx_strand_id
1 'polypeptide(L)'
;MKNRLLHKNFLVILVVDALLLSAAWYSAWLLRFNFEIPAESMDLLIRGLPLVVVIKIIIFSFFSLYQGMWRYTSIGDLFNIIKSTSVSSVLIVSLILFSHDFAGFSRSIPIIDWFLTIIFISGCRLAIRLYFSPDFMGSSIGANVSRFLTVRRERKDRSKNILIIGAGDCGEMIYREIRDNASLQYNVVGFIDDDPAKIGMKIHGIRVLGTTGELKTIYSKLMVFEAIIAIPSATSAQMRAIVSNCKESGVSFKTVPGMGELIDGKVTVKAIRDVAYCDLLDRETIQVEEERIGGYLENASVLVTGAGGSIGSELCRHICRFRPTRVILYERAESPLYEIEVELKAIFPEVEVIPLLGDICDRNQLSQAFASFQ
;
A
#
# COMPACT_ATOMS: atom_id res chain seq x y z
N MET A 1 25.02 -10.69 4.47
CA MET A 1 24.45 -9.45 5.08
C MET A 1 22.90 -9.46 5.17
N LYS A 2 22.24 -10.63 5.20
CA LYS A 2 20.81 -10.79 4.89
C LYS A 2 19.78 -10.47 6.01
N ASN A 3 20.21 -10.13 7.24
CA ASN A 3 19.28 -10.04 8.38
C ASN A 3 19.13 -8.65 9.02
N ARG A 4 19.92 -7.63 8.66
CA ARG A 4 19.99 -6.39 9.48
C ARG A 4 18.75 -5.48 9.42
N LEU A 5 18.00 -5.47 8.33
CA LEU A 5 16.84 -4.58 8.15
C LEU A 5 15.56 -5.13 8.82
N LEU A 6 15.34 -6.45 8.76
CA LEU A 6 14.28 -7.14 9.50
C LEU A 6 14.37 -6.87 11.01
N HIS A 7 15.60 -6.83 11.57
CA HIS A 7 15.80 -6.57 12.99
C HIS A 7 15.47 -5.13 13.38
N LYS A 8 15.71 -4.13 12.52
CA LYS A 8 15.46 -2.72 12.90
C LYS A 8 13.97 -2.46 13.09
N ASN A 9 13.14 -2.82 12.12
CA ASN A 9 11.69 -2.61 12.22
C ASN A 9 11.08 -3.48 13.31
N PHE A 10 11.56 -4.73 13.45
CA PHE A 10 11.13 -5.62 14.53
C PHE A 10 11.49 -5.08 15.92
N LEU A 11 12.71 -4.56 16.11
CA LEU A 11 13.14 -3.96 17.38
C LEU A 11 12.34 -2.71 17.70
N VAL A 12 12.07 -1.84 16.71
CA VAL A 12 11.21 -0.67 16.91
C VAL A 12 9.82 -1.09 17.36
N ILE A 13 9.22 -2.08 16.70
CA ILE A 13 7.92 -2.64 17.07
C ILE A 13 7.94 -3.19 18.50
N LEU A 14 8.98 -3.96 18.86
CA LEU A 14 9.11 -4.56 20.19
C LEU A 14 9.24 -3.48 21.28
N VAL A 15 10.04 -2.43 21.03
CA VAL A 15 10.20 -1.30 21.95
C VAL A 15 8.90 -0.54 22.10
N VAL A 16 8.19 -0.24 21.01
CA VAL A 16 6.88 0.43 21.06
C VAL A 16 5.87 -0.40 21.85
N ASP A 17 5.76 -1.70 21.57
CA ASP A 17 4.87 -2.58 22.32
C ASP A 17 5.28 -2.66 23.80
N ALA A 18 6.57 -2.77 24.13
CA ALA A 18 7.04 -2.77 25.52
C ALA A 18 6.67 -1.48 26.27
N LEU A 19 6.77 -0.32 25.61
CA LEU A 19 6.34 0.95 26.18
C LEU A 19 4.82 1.01 26.39
N LEU A 20 4.04 0.54 25.42
CA LEU A 20 2.58 0.49 25.52
C LEU A 20 2.12 -0.47 26.63
N LEU A 21 2.75 -1.63 26.75
CA LEU A 21 2.50 -2.60 27.81
C LEU A 21 2.85 -2.03 29.19
N SER A 22 3.97 -1.30 29.29
CA SER A 22 4.39 -0.62 30.52
C SER A 22 3.42 0.49 30.90
N ALA A 23 2.98 1.28 29.91
CA ALA A 23 1.99 2.32 30.11
C ALA A 23 0.63 1.75 30.54
N ALA A 24 0.19 0.62 29.97
CA ALA A 24 -1.04 -0.06 30.35
C ALA A 24 -0.97 -0.56 31.80
N TRP A 25 0.14 -1.19 32.19
CA TRP A 25 0.37 -1.65 33.56
C TRP A 25 0.36 -0.49 34.55
N TYR A 26 1.14 0.56 34.29
CA TYR A 26 1.20 1.74 35.15
C TYR A 26 -0.16 2.44 35.29
N SER A 27 -0.87 2.59 34.17
CA SER A 27 -2.21 3.18 34.13
C SER A 27 -3.24 2.33 34.90
N ALA A 28 -3.11 1.00 34.90
CA ALA A 28 -3.98 0.13 35.66
C ALA A 28 -3.85 0.33 37.17
N TRP A 29 -2.62 0.57 37.65
CA TRP A 29 -2.38 0.92 39.06
C TRP A 29 -2.90 2.31 39.40
N LEU A 30 -2.67 3.32 38.55
CA LEU A 30 -3.24 4.65 38.74
C LEU A 30 -4.77 4.61 38.85
N LEU A 31 -5.45 3.98 37.89
CA LEU A 31 -6.91 3.88 37.90
C LEU A 31 -7.44 3.10 39.10
N ARG A 32 -6.69 2.09 39.57
CA ARG A 32 -7.09 1.30 40.75
C ARG A 32 -7.05 2.12 42.06
N PHE A 33 -6.10 3.04 42.17
CA PHE A 33 -5.85 3.80 43.39
C PHE A 33 -6.24 5.28 43.24
N ASN A 34 -7.18 5.61 42.35
CA ASN A 34 -7.66 6.98 42.13
C ASN A 34 -6.53 7.99 41.87
N PHE A 35 -5.52 7.59 41.09
CA PHE A 35 -4.30 8.35 40.75
C PHE A 35 -3.31 8.59 41.91
N GLU A 36 -3.55 8.01 43.09
CA GLU A 36 -2.65 8.09 44.25
C GLU A 36 -2.17 6.69 44.65
N ILE A 37 -1.03 6.25 44.11
CA ILE A 37 -0.48 4.92 44.39
C ILE A 37 0.11 4.89 45.81
N PRO A 38 -0.36 4.02 46.72
CA PRO A 38 0.20 3.90 48.07
C PRO A 38 1.69 3.50 48.03
N ALA A 39 2.50 4.04 48.93
CA ALA A 39 3.94 3.75 48.97
C ALA A 39 4.24 2.25 49.16
N GLU A 40 3.43 1.55 49.96
CA GLU A 40 3.51 0.09 50.19
C GLU A 40 3.30 -0.73 48.91
N SER A 41 2.56 -0.18 47.96
CA SER A 41 2.22 -0.81 46.68
C SER A 41 3.25 -0.54 45.57
N MET A 42 4.15 0.42 45.77
CA MET A 42 5.11 0.85 44.75
C MET A 42 6.10 -0.27 44.40
N ASP A 43 6.54 -1.05 45.41
CA ASP A 43 7.44 -2.19 45.20
C ASP A 43 6.79 -3.29 44.35
N LEU A 44 5.51 -3.59 44.60
CA LEU A 44 4.73 -4.55 43.79
C LEU A 44 4.55 -4.08 42.35
N LEU A 45 4.33 -2.78 42.12
CA LEU A 45 4.25 -2.20 40.78
C LEU A 45 5.56 -2.37 40.01
N ILE A 46 6.70 -2.00 40.62
CA ILE A 46 8.02 -2.05 39.99
C ILE A 46 8.46 -3.49 39.72
N ARG A 47 8.25 -4.41 40.68
CA ARG A 47 8.61 -5.84 40.52
C ARG A 47 7.69 -6.57 39.54
N GLY A 48 6.40 -6.21 39.50
CA GLY A 48 5.42 -6.79 38.59
C GLY A 48 5.63 -6.38 37.13
N LEU A 49 6.08 -5.15 36.88
CA LEU A 49 6.28 -4.60 35.54
C LEU A 49 7.13 -5.49 34.60
N PRO A 50 8.39 -5.87 34.93
CA PRO A 50 9.21 -6.69 34.05
C PRO A 50 8.59 -8.06 33.79
N LEU A 51 7.96 -8.66 34.80
CA LEU A 51 7.28 -9.95 34.68
C LEU A 51 6.11 -9.87 33.69
N VAL A 52 5.26 -8.85 33.83
CA VAL A 52 4.11 -8.62 32.94
C VAL A 52 4.55 -8.37 31.51
N VAL A 53 5.54 -7.50 31.31
CA VAL A 53 6.04 -7.14 29.98
C VAL A 53 6.65 -8.36 29.28
N VAL A 54 7.53 -9.10 29.97
CA VAL A 54 8.20 -10.28 29.40
C VAL A 54 7.18 -11.36 29.02
N ILE A 55 6.24 -11.68 29.92
CA ILE A 55 5.20 -12.70 29.65
C ILE A 55 4.35 -12.30 28.45
N LYS A 56 3.88 -11.05 28.40
CA LYS A 56 3.06 -10.56 27.29
C LYS A 56 3.80 -10.58 25.97
N ILE A 57 5.07 -10.15 25.92
CA ILE A 57 5.89 -10.19 24.70
C ILE A 57 6.07 -11.63 24.20
N ILE A 58 6.34 -12.59 25.10
CA ILE A 58 6.48 -14.01 24.72
C ILE A 58 5.17 -14.53 24.13
N ILE A 59 4.04 -14.28 24.79
CA ILE A 59 2.73 -14.75 24.34
C ILE A 59 2.32 -14.07 23.03
N PHE A 60 2.56 -12.77 22.88
CA PHE A 60 2.29 -12.02 21.65
C PHE A 60 3.10 -12.58 20.47
N SER A 61 4.33 -13.03 20.73
CA SER A 61 5.18 -13.71 19.75
C SER A 61 4.58 -15.04 19.30
N PHE A 62 4.07 -15.87 20.22
CA PHE A 62 3.38 -17.12 19.89
C PHE A 62 2.10 -16.90 19.06
N PHE A 63 1.34 -15.85 19.38
CA PHE A 63 0.14 -15.47 18.62
C PHE A 63 0.44 -14.72 17.32
N SER A 64 1.73 -14.64 16.90
CA SER A 64 2.18 -14.01 15.66
C SER A 64 1.81 -12.52 15.53
N LEU A 65 1.66 -11.79 16.63
CA LEU A 65 1.29 -10.37 16.61
C LEU A 65 2.36 -9.47 15.96
N TYR A 66 3.61 -9.92 15.95
CA TYR A 66 4.77 -9.22 15.36
C TYR A 66 5.02 -9.55 13.89
N GLN A 67 4.26 -10.48 13.32
CA GLN A 67 4.34 -10.82 11.89
C GLN A 67 3.32 -10.04 11.05
N GLY A 68 2.36 -9.34 11.66
CA GLY A 68 1.37 -8.55 10.92
C GLY A 68 1.92 -7.18 10.51
N MET A 69 1.69 -6.78 9.25
CA MET A 69 2.04 -5.42 8.82
C MET A 69 1.01 -4.41 9.36
N TRP A 70 1.45 -3.54 10.27
CA TRP A 70 0.56 -2.62 11.01
C TRP A 70 -0.24 -1.68 10.10
N ARG A 71 0.32 -1.30 8.93
CA ARG A 71 -0.39 -0.54 7.88
C ARG A 71 -1.64 -1.26 7.34
N TYR A 72 -1.66 -2.59 7.40
CA TYR A 72 -2.75 -3.45 6.90
C TYR A 72 -3.50 -4.15 8.04
N THR A 73 -3.47 -3.60 9.26
CA THR A 73 -4.12 -4.18 10.44
C THR A 73 -5.59 -4.48 10.17
N SER A 74 -5.98 -5.75 10.31
CA SER A 74 -7.31 -6.28 10.03
C SER A 74 -8.10 -6.59 11.31
N ILE A 75 -9.39 -6.93 11.19
CA ILE A 75 -10.20 -7.42 12.32
C ILE A 75 -9.63 -8.75 12.87
N GLY A 76 -8.99 -9.56 12.02
CA GLY A 76 -8.32 -10.78 12.46
C GLY A 76 -7.19 -10.50 13.44
N ASP A 77 -6.47 -9.39 13.26
CA ASP A 77 -5.42 -8.96 14.17
C ASP A 77 -6.00 -8.53 15.52
N LEU A 78 -7.16 -7.87 15.53
CA LEU A 78 -7.88 -7.55 16.77
C LEU A 78 -8.26 -8.81 17.56
N PHE A 79 -8.76 -9.86 16.89
CA PHE A 79 -9.03 -11.13 17.55
C PHE A 79 -7.76 -11.78 18.12
N ASN A 80 -6.63 -11.69 17.41
CA ASN A 80 -5.35 -12.20 17.92
C ASN A 80 -4.86 -11.39 19.13
N ILE A 81 -5.05 -10.06 19.14
CA ILE A 81 -4.76 -9.19 20.29
C ILE A 81 -5.62 -9.60 21.49
N ILE A 82 -6.92 -9.77 21.32
CA ILE A 82 -7.82 -10.18 22.41
C ILE A 82 -7.41 -11.56 22.95
N LYS A 83 -7.19 -12.55 22.09
CA LYS A 83 -6.79 -13.91 22.51
C LYS A 83 -5.45 -13.90 23.25
N SER A 84 -4.44 -13.24 22.70
CA SER A 84 -3.09 -13.19 23.30
C SER A 84 -3.09 -12.40 24.62
N THR A 85 -3.86 -11.31 24.72
CA THR A 85 -4.03 -10.56 25.97
C THR A 85 -4.77 -11.39 27.02
N SER A 86 -5.82 -12.13 26.64
CA SER A 86 -6.53 -13.02 27.57
C SER A 86 -5.64 -14.15 28.08
N VAL A 87 -4.90 -14.83 27.19
CA VAL A 87 -3.98 -15.92 27.58
C VAL A 87 -2.87 -15.40 28.50
N SER A 88 -2.28 -14.24 28.18
CA SER A 88 -1.25 -13.63 29.04
C SER A 88 -1.80 -13.18 30.38
N SER A 89 -3.00 -12.62 30.43
CA SER A 89 -3.62 -12.19 31.69
C SER A 89 -3.97 -13.37 32.59
N VAL A 90 -4.49 -14.47 32.03
CA VAL A 90 -4.74 -15.70 32.78
C VAL A 90 -3.43 -16.28 33.34
N LEU A 91 -2.36 -16.27 32.56
CA LEU A 91 -1.05 -16.76 33.00
C LEU A 91 -0.46 -15.88 34.10
N ILE A 92 -0.56 -14.55 33.98
CA ILE A 92 -0.13 -13.59 35.00
C ILE A 92 -0.92 -13.78 36.30
N VAL A 93 -2.25 -13.86 36.23
CA VAL A 93 -3.10 -14.09 37.41
C VAL A 93 -2.78 -15.43 38.06
N SER A 94 -2.59 -16.49 37.27
CA SER A 94 -2.18 -17.80 37.79
C SER A 94 -0.86 -17.70 38.56
N LEU A 95 0.17 -17.09 37.98
CA LEU A 95 1.46 -16.91 38.63
C LEU A 95 1.34 -16.12 39.95
N ILE A 96 0.57 -15.03 39.96
CA ILE A 96 0.34 -14.22 41.16
C ILE A 96 -0.36 -15.05 42.26
N LEU A 97 -1.33 -15.89 41.91
CA LEU A 97 -2.05 -16.73 42.88
C LEU A 97 -1.17 -17.82 43.50
N PHE A 98 -0.24 -18.39 42.74
CA PHE A 98 0.69 -19.42 43.23
C PHE A 98 1.93 -18.86 43.92
N SER A 99 2.19 -17.56 43.78
CA SER A 99 3.34 -16.88 44.37
C SER A 99 2.94 -16.30 45.73
N HIS A 100 3.51 -16.83 46.83
CA HIS A 100 3.31 -16.26 48.17
C HIS A 100 3.84 -14.82 48.32
N ASP A 101 4.73 -14.38 47.42
CA ASP A 101 5.35 -13.05 47.41
C ASP A 101 4.40 -11.89 47.01
N PHE A 102 3.20 -12.18 46.49
CA PHE A 102 2.23 -11.16 46.04
C PHE A 102 1.00 -11.04 46.94
N ALA A 103 1.12 -11.41 48.22
CA ALA A 103 0.07 -11.20 49.22
C ALA A 103 -0.30 -9.71 49.31
N GLY A 104 -1.58 -9.37 49.08
CA GLY A 104 -2.08 -7.99 49.05
C GLY A 104 -2.28 -7.40 47.64
N PHE A 105 -1.93 -8.14 46.58
CA PHE A 105 -2.14 -7.69 45.21
C PHE A 105 -3.64 -7.55 44.88
N SER A 106 -4.05 -6.41 44.34
CA SER A 106 -5.46 -6.16 44.06
C SER A 106 -5.94 -6.90 42.81
N ARG A 107 -6.94 -7.77 42.96
CA ARG A 107 -7.51 -8.62 41.89
C ARG A 107 -8.10 -7.85 40.70
N SER A 108 -8.38 -6.56 40.86
CA SER A 108 -8.89 -5.70 39.80
C SER A 108 -7.81 -5.15 38.86
N ILE A 109 -6.54 -5.09 39.31
CA ILE A 109 -5.42 -4.56 38.49
C ILE A 109 -5.25 -5.34 37.17
N PRO A 110 -5.22 -6.70 37.16
CA PRO A 110 -5.08 -7.46 35.92
C PRO A 110 -6.27 -7.28 34.97
N ILE A 111 -7.47 -7.04 35.52
CA ILE A 111 -8.67 -6.80 34.71
C ILE A 111 -8.57 -5.44 34.02
N ILE A 112 -8.16 -4.40 34.74
CA ILE A 112 -7.97 -3.05 34.18
C ILE A 112 -6.83 -3.08 33.15
N ASP A 113 -5.71 -3.73 33.48
CA ASP A 113 -4.57 -3.91 32.59
C ASP A 113 -4.95 -4.68 31.30
N TRP A 114 -5.82 -5.70 31.39
CA TRP A 114 -6.34 -6.42 30.22
C TRP A 114 -7.09 -5.47 29.27
N PHE A 115 -8.01 -4.64 29.78
CA PHE A 115 -8.72 -3.65 28.98
C PHE A 115 -7.78 -2.61 28.37
N LEU A 116 -6.89 -2.03 29.17
CA LEU A 116 -5.95 -1.00 28.72
C LEU A 116 -4.97 -1.52 27.68
N THR A 117 -4.50 -2.76 27.83
CA THR A 117 -3.60 -3.39 26.86
C THR A 117 -4.28 -3.51 25.49
N ILE A 118 -5.54 -3.96 25.47
CA ILE A 118 -6.31 -4.04 24.21
C ILE A 118 -6.44 -2.63 23.60
N ILE A 119 -6.81 -1.62 24.38
CA ILE A 119 -7.00 -0.25 23.89
C ILE A 119 -5.69 0.34 23.36
N PHE A 120 -4.59 0.24 24.10
CA PHE A 120 -3.32 0.86 23.72
C PHE A 120 -2.70 0.19 22.49
N ILE A 121 -2.67 -1.15 22.45
CA ILE A 121 -2.10 -1.89 21.30
C ILE A 121 -2.99 -1.73 20.07
N SER A 122 -4.30 -1.90 20.19
CA SER A 122 -5.21 -1.75 19.04
C SER A 122 -5.29 -0.29 18.56
N GLY A 123 -5.30 0.67 19.49
CA GLY A 123 -5.31 2.10 19.19
C GLY A 123 -4.06 2.55 18.46
N CYS A 124 -2.87 2.13 18.90
CA CYS A 124 -1.61 2.43 18.20
C CYS A 124 -1.60 1.85 16.78
N ARG A 125 -1.99 0.58 16.60
CA ARG A 125 -2.06 -0.05 15.28
C ARG A 125 -3.09 0.62 14.37
N LEU A 126 -4.24 1.01 14.91
CA LEU A 126 -5.28 1.73 14.15
C LEU A 126 -4.78 3.12 13.74
N ALA A 127 -4.10 3.85 14.62
CA ALA A 127 -3.52 5.15 14.30
C ALA A 127 -2.52 5.06 13.15
N ILE A 128 -1.65 4.04 13.17
CA ILE A 128 -0.69 3.78 12.09
C ILE A 128 -1.42 3.41 10.79
N ARG A 129 -2.45 2.56 10.87
CA ARG A 129 -3.27 2.22 9.70
C ARG A 129 -3.94 3.46 9.09
N LEU A 130 -4.50 4.35 9.91
CA LEU A 130 -5.15 5.59 9.45
C LEU A 130 -4.16 6.57 8.83
N TYR A 131 -2.96 6.70 9.41
CA TYR A 131 -1.91 7.58 8.89
C TYR A 131 -1.42 7.15 7.50
N PHE A 132 -1.25 5.85 7.28
CA PHE A 132 -0.69 5.31 6.04
C PHE A 132 -1.73 4.88 4.99
N SER A 133 -3.03 4.89 5.33
CA SER A 133 -4.12 4.48 4.44
C SER A 133 -5.34 5.42 4.60
N PRO A 134 -5.29 6.66 4.08
CA PRO A 134 -6.36 7.67 4.23
C PRO A 134 -7.71 7.24 3.64
N ASP A 135 -7.72 6.32 2.67
CA ASP A 135 -8.94 5.82 1.99
C ASP A 135 -9.85 4.95 2.87
N PHE A 136 -9.45 4.63 4.10
CA PHE A 136 -10.22 3.78 5.00
C PHE A 136 -11.55 4.42 5.46
N MET A 137 -11.66 5.75 5.42
CA MET A 137 -12.85 6.48 5.91
C MET A 137 -14.14 6.13 5.15
N GLY A 138 -14.04 5.52 3.95
CA GLY A 138 -15.20 5.12 3.14
C GLY A 138 -15.75 3.71 3.41
N SER A 139 -15.09 2.86 4.23
CA SER A 139 -15.53 1.47 4.43
C SER A 139 -16.19 1.26 5.79
N SER A 140 -17.51 1.12 5.79
CA SER A 140 -18.37 0.94 6.97
C SER A 140 -17.87 -0.17 7.89
N ILE A 141 -17.40 0.23 9.08
CA ILE A 141 -16.93 -0.63 10.18
C ILE A 141 -17.96 -1.71 10.57
N GLY A 142 -19.26 -1.46 10.33
CA GLY A 142 -20.36 -2.38 10.65
C GLY A 142 -20.54 -3.58 9.71
N ALA A 143 -20.11 -3.51 8.44
CA ALA A 143 -20.36 -4.58 7.46
C ALA A 143 -19.38 -5.77 7.57
N ASN A 144 -18.28 -5.60 8.31
CA ASN A 144 -17.22 -6.58 8.42
C ASN A 144 -17.39 -7.57 9.59
N VAL A 145 -18.17 -7.22 10.62
CA VAL A 145 -18.38 -8.05 11.82
C VAL A 145 -19.26 -9.26 11.50
N SER A 146 -20.31 -9.08 10.68
CA SER A 146 -21.23 -10.16 10.30
C SER A 146 -20.67 -11.12 9.22
N ARG A 147 -19.57 -10.77 8.55
CA ARG A 147 -18.91 -11.64 7.56
C ARG A 147 -17.67 -12.36 8.09
N PHE A 148 -17.04 -11.84 9.15
CA PHE A 148 -15.91 -12.51 9.80
C PHE A 148 -16.30 -13.85 10.46
N LEU A 149 -17.55 -13.97 10.91
CA LEU A 149 -18.08 -15.20 11.53
C LEU A 149 -18.56 -16.24 10.50
N THR A 150 -18.68 -15.90 9.22
CA THR A 150 -19.41 -16.72 8.23
C THR A 150 -18.53 -17.33 7.14
N VAL A 151 -17.23 -17.03 7.06
CA VAL A 151 -16.37 -17.54 5.97
C VAL A 151 -15.31 -18.52 6.48
N ARG A 152 -15.71 -19.45 7.35
CA ARG A 152 -14.90 -20.65 7.68
C ARG A 152 -15.52 -21.96 7.19
N ARG A 153 -16.52 -21.91 6.31
CA ARG A 153 -17.12 -23.09 5.69
C ARG A 153 -16.93 -23.07 4.17
N GLU A 154 -16.17 -24.06 3.70
CA GLU A 154 -16.27 -24.67 2.37
C GLU A 154 -15.99 -23.77 1.14
N ARG A 155 -14.73 -23.36 0.95
CA ARG A 155 -14.20 -22.95 -0.37
C ARG A 155 -13.30 -24.03 -1.01
N LYS A 156 -13.60 -25.32 -0.80
CA LYS A 156 -12.60 -26.37 -1.07
C LYS A 156 -12.64 -27.04 -2.46
N ASP A 157 -13.74 -26.96 -3.21
CA ASP A 157 -13.85 -27.86 -4.38
C ASP A 157 -13.61 -27.25 -5.77
N ARG A 158 -13.58 -25.92 -5.94
CA ARG A 158 -13.37 -25.32 -7.28
C ARG A 158 -12.56 -24.02 -7.35
N SER A 159 -12.01 -23.52 -6.24
CA SER A 159 -11.24 -22.27 -6.28
C SER A 159 -9.83 -22.48 -6.80
N LYS A 160 -9.42 -21.70 -7.80
CA LYS A 160 -8.07 -21.68 -8.35
C LYS A 160 -7.13 -20.96 -7.38
N ASN A 161 -6.07 -21.65 -6.95
CA ASN A 161 -5.05 -21.09 -6.05
C ASN A 161 -4.23 -20.03 -6.80
N ILE A 162 -4.10 -18.84 -6.25
CA ILE A 162 -3.35 -17.74 -6.87
C ILE A 162 -2.29 -17.18 -5.92
N LEU A 163 -1.17 -16.76 -6.50
CA LEU A 163 -0.15 -15.98 -5.82
C LEU A 163 -0.28 -14.51 -6.22
N ILE A 164 -0.02 -13.60 -5.29
CA ILE A 164 0.08 -12.17 -5.60
C ILE A 164 1.54 -11.74 -5.46
N ILE A 165 2.15 -11.30 -6.55
CA ILE A 165 3.50 -10.74 -6.58
C ILE A 165 3.38 -9.23 -6.35
N GLY A 166 3.94 -8.75 -5.24
CA GLY A 166 3.78 -7.40 -4.70
C GLY A 166 2.99 -7.41 -3.40
N ALA A 167 3.67 -7.37 -2.25
CA ALA A 167 3.07 -7.21 -0.93
C ALA A 167 2.98 -5.72 -0.56
N GLY A 168 2.29 -4.95 -1.40
CA GLY A 168 2.05 -3.52 -1.25
C GLY A 168 0.56 -3.17 -1.36
N ASP A 169 0.27 -1.89 -1.58
CA ASP A 169 -1.11 -1.38 -1.60
C ASP A 169 -1.95 -2.02 -2.72
N CYS A 170 -1.41 -2.09 -3.94
CA CYS A 170 -2.08 -2.75 -5.07
C CYS A 170 -2.35 -4.24 -4.78
N GLY A 171 -1.38 -4.96 -4.22
CA GLY A 171 -1.55 -6.37 -3.84
C GLY A 171 -2.60 -6.58 -2.75
N GLU A 172 -2.66 -5.70 -1.75
CA GLU A 172 -3.70 -5.72 -0.71
C GLU A 172 -5.08 -5.42 -1.29
N MET A 173 -5.19 -4.46 -2.21
CA MET A 173 -6.44 -4.13 -2.90
C MET A 173 -6.97 -5.32 -3.71
N ILE A 174 -6.10 -5.98 -4.49
CA ILE A 174 -6.47 -7.20 -5.24
C ILE A 174 -6.93 -8.31 -4.29
N TYR A 175 -6.20 -8.55 -3.20
CA TYR A 175 -6.60 -9.55 -2.20
C TYR A 175 -7.98 -9.23 -1.62
N ARG A 176 -8.22 -7.97 -1.24
CA ARG A 176 -9.49 -7.52 -0.68
C ARG A 176 -10.63 -7.72 -1.68
N GLU A 177 -10.46 -7.35 -2.94
CA GLU A 177 -11.46 -7.55 -3.99
C GLU A 177 -11.80 -9.03 -4.19
N ILE A 178 -10.79 -9.92 -4.21
CA ILE A 178 -10.98 -11.37 -4.34
C ILE A 178 -11.69 -11.98 -3.11
N ARG A 179 -11.37 -11.47 -1.92
CA ARG A 179 -12.01 -11.90 -0.69
C ARG A 179 -13.48 -11.46 -0.65
N ASP A 180 -13.73 -10.20 -0.98
CA ASP A 180 -15.03 -9.56 -0.84
C ASP A 180 -15.99 -10.01 -1.96
N ASN A 181 -15.47 -10.40 -3.13
CA ASN A 181 -16.24 -10.88 -4.25
C ASN A 181 -16.18 -12.41 -4.40
N ALA A 182 -17.10 -13.10 -3.71
CA ALA A 182 -17.15 -14.57 -3.68
C ALA A 182 -17.44 -15.26 -5.03
N SER A 183 -17.87 -14.51 -6.04
CA SER A 183 -18.04 -15.03 -7.41
C SER A 183 -16.71 -15.32 -8.09
N LEU A 184 -15.64 -14.63 -7.68
CA LEU A 184 -14.28 -14.88 -8.13
C LEU A 184 -13.81 -16.15 -7.43
N GLN A 185 -13.82 -17.28 -8.16
CA GLN A 185 -13.37 -18.60 -7.69
C GLN A 185 -11.83 -18.64 -7.52
N TYR A 186 -11.27 -17.65 -6.85
CA TYR A 186 -9.85 -17.55 -6.55
C TYR A 186 -9.61 -17.73 -5.05
N ASN A 187 -8.49 -18.35 -4.73
CA ASN A 187 -7.99 -18.52 -3.37
C ASN A 187 -6.55 -18.01 -3.31
N VAL A 188 -6.32 -16.90 -2.60
CA VAL A 188 -4.96 -16.34 -2.46
C VAL A 188 -4.19 -17.18 -1.45
N VAL A 189 -3.19 -17.92 -1.93
CA VAL A 189 -2.38 -18.81 -1.08
C VAL A 189 -1.18 -18.11 -0.44
N GLY A 190 -0.76 -16.96 -0.97
CA GLY A 190 0.38 -16.20 -0.46
C GLY A 190 0.71 -14.97 -1.28
N PHE A 191 1.50 -14.10 -0.67
CA PHE A 191 2.15 -12.98 -1.32
C PHE A 191 3.62 -13.33 -1.61
N ILE A 192 4.19 -12.69 -2.63
CA ILE A 192 5.61 -12.73 -2.99
C ILE A 192 6.10 -11.29 -3.07
N ASP A 193 7.23 -10.97 -2.46
CA ASP A 193 7.81 -9.64 -2.52
C ASP A 193 9.33 -9.74 -2.39
N ASP A 194 10.05 -8.99 -3.22
CA ASP A 194 11.51 -9.00 -3.22
C ASP A 194 12.12 -8.15 -2.10
N ASP A 195 11.30 -7.34 -1.40
CA ASP A 195 11.71 -6.64 -0.17
C ASP A 195 11.92 -7.65 0.98
N PRO A 196 13.16 -7.84 1.46
CA PRO A 196 13.45 -8.77 2.54
C PRO A 196 12.73 -8.42 3.84
N ALA A 197 12.36 -7.14 4.06
CA ALA A 197 11.66 -6.72 5.26
C ALA A 197 10.21 -7.24 5.32
N LYS A 198 9.62 -7.58 4.18
CA LYS A 198 8.25 -8.08 4.10
C LYS A 198 8.17 -9.61 4.17
N ILE A 199 9.27 -10.31 3.89
CA ILE A 199 9.30 -11.78 3.89
C ILE A 199 8.90 -12.30 5.27
N GLY A 200 7.94 -13.23 5.27
CA GLY A 200 7.39 -13.82 6.49
C GLY A 200 6.34 -12.97 7.20
N MET A 201 6.15 -11.71 6.81
CA MET A 201 5.06 -10.86 7.30
C MET A 201 3.70 -11.30 6.74
N LYS A 202 2.62 -10.77 7.30
CA LYS A 202 1.24 -11.09 6.95
C LYS A 202 0.43 -9.86 6.55
N ILE A 203 -0.35 -9.98 5.49
CA ILE A 203 -1.41 -9.06 5.06
C ILE A 203 -2.73 -9.79 5.23
N HIS A 204 -3.66 -9.27 6.05
CA HIS A 204 -4.94 -9.94 6.34
C HIS A 204 -4.82 -11.43 6.70
N GLY A 205 -3.74 -11.79 7.42
CA GLY A 205 -3.45 -13.18 7.81
C GLY A 205 -2.76 -14.04 6.74
N ILE A 206 -2.65 -13.57 5.49
CA ILE A 206 -1.94 -14.24 4.40
C ILE A 206 -0.46 -13.86 4.42
N ARG A 207 0.43 -14.84 4.33
CA ARG A 207 1.88 -14.66 4.51
C ARG A 207 2.56 -14.25 3.21
N VAL A 208 3.60 -13.42 3.32
CA VAL A 208 4.61 -13.21 2.28
C VAL A 208 5.58 -14.39 2.32
N LEU A 209 5.51 -15.26 1.32
CA LEU A 209 6.15 -16.58 1.33
C LEU A 209 7.64 -16.53 1.01
N GLY A 210 8.09 -15.53 0.25
CA GLY A 210 9.47 -15.37 -0.19
C GLY A 210 9.59 -14.35 -1.32
N THR A 211 10.75 -14.39 -1.98
CA THR A 211 11.10 -13.54 -3.14
C THR A 211 10.68 -14.17 -4.46
N THR A 212 10.68 -13.40 -5.54
CA THR A 212 10.38 -13.89 -6.90
C THR A 212 11.38 -14.95 -7.38
N GLY A 213 12.63 -14.91 -6.93
CA GLY A 213 13.62 -15.96 -7.21
C GLY A 213 13.31 -17.32 -6.57
N GLU A 214 12.48 -17.35 -5.53
CA GLU A 214 12.07 -18.59 -4.83
C GLU A 214 10.75 -19.15 -5.39
N LEU A 215 10.19 -18.52 -6.41
CA LEU A 215 8.87 -18.83 -6.96
C LEU A 215 8.76 -20.29 -7.42
N LYS A 216 9.83 -20.86 -8.00
CA LYS A 216 9.88 -22.27 -8.41
C LYS A 216 9.69 -23.24 -7.24
N THR A 217 10.31 -22.96 -6.09
CA THR A 217 10.19 -23.78 -4.88
C THR A 217 8.84 -23.60 -4.20
N ILE A 218 8.26 -22.40 -4.28
CA ILE A 218 6.95 -22.09 -3.72
C ILE A 218 5.83 -22.73 -4.55
N TYR A 219 5.96 -22.64 -5.88
CA TYR A 219 5.02 -23.20 -6.85
C TYR A 219 4.84 -24.72 -6.67
N SER A 220 5.95 -25.45 -6.61
CA SER A 220 5.94 -26.92 -6.49
C SER A 220 5.28 -27.42 -5.20
N LYS A 221 5.26 -26.59 -4.15
CA LYS A 221 4.64 -26.92 -2.87
C LYS A 221 3.16 -26.58 -2.78
N LEU A 222 2.66 -25.64 -3.60
CA LEU A 222 1.36 -25.00 -3.36
C LEU A 222 0.30 -25.15 -4.48
N MET A 223 0.53 -25.99 -5.51
CA MET A 223 -0.45 -26.26 -6.59
C MET A 223 -1.08 -24.96 -7.11
N VAL A 224 -0.25 -23.96 -7.40
CA VAL A 224 -0.70 -22.63 -7.81
C VAL A 224 -1.20 -22.69 -9.25
N PHE A 225 -2.32 -22.04 -9.52
CA PHE A 225 -2.87 -21.90 -10.86
C PHE A 225 -2.23 -20.73 -11.61
N GLU A 226 -2.14 -19.56 -10.97
CA GLU A 226 -1.66 -18.33 -11.62
C GLU A 226 -1.06 -17.35 -10.60
N ALA A 227 -0.10 -16.53 -11.04
CA ALA A 227 0.46 -15.41 -10.29
C ALA A 227 -0.05 -14.07 -10.85
N ILE A 228 -0.49 -13.17 -9.98
CA ILE A 228 -0.90 -11.81 -10.34
C ILE A 228 0.20 -10.85 -9.91
N ILE A 229 0.83 -10.17 -10.86
CA ILE A 229 1.80 -9.11 -10.65
C ILE A 229 1.03 -7.83 -10.30
N ALA A 230 1.03 -7.46 -9.03
CA ALA A 230 0.35 -6.31 -8.46
C ALA A 230 1.37 -5.22 -8.08
N ILE A 231 2.24 -4.87 -9.03
CA ILE A 231 3.28 -3.84 -8.88
C ILE A 231 3.16 -2.86 -10.06
N PRO A 232 2.10 -2.03 -10.10
CA PRO A 232 1.85 -1.11 -11.22
C PRO A 232 2.93 -0.02 -11.36
N SER A 233 3.76 0.17 -10.33
CA SER A 233 4.90 1.07 -10.30
C SER A 233 6.24 0.39 -10.61
N ALA A 234 6.23 -0.88 -11.00
CA ALA A 234 7.47 -1.59 -11.35
C ALA A 234 8.14 -0.93 -12.56
N THR A 235 9.44 -0.70 -12.45
CA THR A 235 10.26 -0.31 -13.62
C THR A 235 10.28 -1.45 -14.64
N SER A 236 10.54 -1.14 -15.91
CA SER A 236 10.63 -2.16 -16.96
C SER A 236 11.71 -3.21 -16.66
N ALA A 237 12.83 -2.81 -16.05
CA ALA A 237 13.85 -3.73 -15.57
C ALA A 237 13.33 -4.70 -14.50
N GLN A 238 12.58 -4.21 -13.51
CA GLN A 238 11.95 -5.04 -12.48
C GLN A 238 10.88 -5.95 -13.08
N MET A 239 10.02 -5.44 -13.96
CA MET A 239 8.98 -6.22 -14.63
C MET A 239 9.60 -7.37 -15.45
N ARG A 240 10.68 -7.09 -16.21
CA ARG A 240 11.45 -8.11 -16.94
C ARG A 240 11.99 -9.19 -16.02
N ALA A 241 12.57 -8.81 -14.87
CA ALA A 241 13.08 -9.76 -13.88
C ALA A 241 11.97 -10.64 -13.28
N ILE A 242 10.85 -10.04 -12.87
CA ILE A 242 9.67 -10.75 -12.34
C ILE A 242 9.14 -11.74 -13.38
N VAL A 243 8.97 -11.30 -14.63
CA VAL A 243 8.46 -12.15 -15.73
C VAL A 243 9.43 -13.29 -16.04
N SER A 244 10.75 -13.05 -16.02
CA SER A 244 11.75 -14.13 -16.18
C SER A 244 11.59 -15.18 -15.09
N ASN A 245 11.50 -14.75 -13.82
CA ASN A 245 11.32 -15.65 -12.68
C ASN A 245 10.01 -16.46 -12.78
N CYS A 246 8.92 -15.86 -13.28
CA CYS A 246 7.66 -16.56 -13.53
C CYS A 246 7.80 -17.60 -14.66
N LYS A 247 8.47 -17.26 -15.77
CA LYS A 247 8.71 -18.17 -16.89
C LYS A 247 9.60 -19.35 -16.47
N GLU A 248 10.69 -19.10 -15.76
CA GLU A 248 11.62 -20.13 -15.28
C GLU A 248 11.00 -21.08 -14.26
N SER A 249 10.02 -20.59 -13.48
CA SER A 249 9.26 -21.39 -12.53
C SER A 249 8.08 -22.14 -13.16
N GLY A 250 7.69 -21.81 -14.41
CA GLY A 250 6.59 -22.43 -15.14
C GLY A 250 5.20 -21.96 -14.71
N VAL A 251 5.12 -20.86 -13.94
CA VAL A 251 3.87 -20.32 -13.40
C VAL A 251 3.19 -19.43 -14.42
N SER A 252 1.89 -19.63 -14.69
CA SER A 252 1.11 -18.67 -15.47
C SER A 252 1.05 -17.33 -14.74
N PHE A 253 1.17 -16.22 -15.44
CA PHE A 253 1.20 -14.91 -14.79
C PHE A 253 0.40 -13.85 -15.56
N LYS A 254 -0.18 -12.91 -14.82
CA LYS A 254 -0.88 -11.73 -15.33
C LYS A 254 -0.44 -10.50 -14.56
N THR A 255 -0.71 -9.31 -15.09
CA THR A 255 -0.35 -8.05 -14.44
C THR A 255 -1.54 -7.13 -14.25
N VAL A 256 -1.48 -6.34 -13.19
CA VAL A 256 -2.28 -5.13 -13.05
C VAL A 256 -1.65 -4.05 -13.92
N PRO A 257 -2.43 -3.30 -14.73
CA PRO A 257 -1.91 -2.21 -15.55
C PRO A 257 -1.38 -1.05 -14.70
N GLY A 258 -0.56 -0.19 -15.30
CA GLY A 258 0.00 0.98 -14.62
C GLY A 258 -1.08 1.96 -14.13
N MET A 259 -0.73 2.81 -13.15
CA MET A 259 -1.68 3.74 -12.53
C MET A 259 -2.37 4.70 -13.53
N GLY A 260 -1.70 5.07 -14.61
CA GLY A 260 -2.29 5.92 -15.67
C GLY A 260 -3.35 5.23 -16.53
N GLU A 261 -3.42 3.89 -16.51
CA GLU A 261 -4.40 3.08 -17.25
C GLU A 261 -5.62 2.70 -16.38
N LEU A 262 -5.58 2.97 -15.07
CA LEU A 262 -6.64 2.64 -14.13
C LEU A 262 -7.66 3.79 -14.03
N ILE A 263 -8.91 3.51 -14.41
CA ILE A 263 -10.02 4.45 -14.26
C ILE A 263 -10.28 4.67 -12.76
N ASP A 264 -10.28 5.94 -12.32
CA ASP A 264 -10.49 6.41 -10.94
C ASP A 264 -9.50 5.85 -9.89
N GLY A 265 -8.33 5.33 -10.30
CA GLY A 265 -7.35 4.73 -9.37
C GLY A 265 -7.85 3.45 -8.67
N LYS A 266 -9.02 2.92 -9.06
CA LYS A 266 -9.60 1.71 -8.47
C LYS A 266 -9.09 0.48 -9.20
N VAL A 267 -8.29 -0.32 -8.52
CA VAL A 267 -7.84 -1.63 -9.03
C VAL A 267 -8.97 -2.64 -8.87
N THR A 268 -9.53 -3.13 -9.98
CA THR A 268 -10.49 -4.23 -9.98
C THR A 268 -9.86 -5.49 -10.55
N VAL A 269 -10.32 -6.67 -10.14
CA VAL A 269 -9.84 -7.96 -10.69
C VAL A 269 -10.10 -8.07 -12.20
N LYS A 270 -11.07 -7.30 -12.73
CA LYS A 270 -11.35 -7.22 -14.18
C LYS A 270 -10.26 -6.48 -14.96
N ALA A 271 -9.47 -5.62 -14.32
CA ALA A 271 -8.38 -4.90 -14.96
C ALA A 271 -7.12 -5.78 -15.16
N ILE A 272 -7.08 -6.96 -14.53
CA ILE A 272 -5.95 -7.89 -14.65
C ILE A 272 -5.89 -8.40 -16.09
N ARG A 273 -4.75 -8.18 -16.74
CA ARG A 273 -4.50 -8.56 -18.15
C ARG A 273 -3.19 -9.33 -18.30
N ASP A 274 -3.02 -9.95 -19.46
CA ASP A 274 -1.72 -10.54 -19.82
C ASP A 274 -0.66 -9.43 -19.91
N VAL A 275 0.59 -9.81 -19.63
CA VAL A 275 1.73 -8.89 -19.73
C VAL A 275 1.92 -8.50 -21.19
N ALA A 276 1.78 -7.22 -21.49
CA ALA A 276 1.94 -6.67 -22.83
C ALA A 276 3.42 -6.39 -23.12
N TYR A 277 3.77 -6.32 -24.40
CA TYR A 277 5.11 -5.94 -24.84
C TYR A 277 5.53 -4.58 -24.27
N CYS A 278 4.60 -3.62 -24.22
CA CYS A 278 4.83 -2.28 -23.67
C CYS A 278 5.23 -2.29 -22.18
N ASP A 279 4.76 -3.26 -21.38
CA ASP A 279 5.11 -3.37 -19.96
C ASP A 279 6.57 -3.80 -19.75
N LEU A 280 7.21 -4.35 -20.78
CA LEU A 280 8.60 -4.81 -20.78
C LEU A 280 9.56 -3.80 -21.40
N LEU A 281 9.06 -2.79 -22.11
CA LEU A 281 9.85 -1.74 -22.73
C LEU A 281 10.12 -0.63 -21.74
N ASP A 282 11.31 -0.05 -21.80
CA ASP A 282 11.58 1.23 -21.14
C ASP A 282 10.80 2.31 -21.89
N ARG A 283 9.66 2.73 -21.35
CA ARG A 283 9.44 4.15 -21.31
C ARG A 283 10.12 4.61 -20.03
N GLU A 284 11.34 5.10 -20.16
CA GLU A 284 11.75 6.15 -19.23
C GLU A 284 10.63 7.18 -19.31
N THR A 285 9.81 7.28 -18.26
CA THR A 285 9.14 8.54 -17.99
C THR A 285 10.29 9.49 -17.72
N ILE A 286 10.80 10.12 -18.79
CA ILE A 286 11.80 11.17 -18.68
C ILE A 286 11.17 12.13 -17.68
N GLN A 287 11.75 12.25 -16.50
CA GLN A 287 11.46 13.37 -15.63
C GLN A 287 11.94 14.58 -16.42
N VAL A 288 11.00 15.14 -17.19
CA VAL A 288 11.16 16.40 -17.88
C VAL A 288 11.69 17.35 -16.80
N GLU A 289 12.92 17.86 -16.95
CA GLU A 289 13.51 18.80 -16.00
C GLU A 289 12.67 20.09 -16.08
N GLU A 290 11.51 20.10 -15.39
CA GLU A 290 10.45 21.11 -15.53
C GLU A 290 11.00 22.51 -15.28
N GLU A 291 12.00 22.65 -14.39
CA GLU A 291 12.69 23.91 -14.10
C GLU A 291 13.52 24.42 -15.29
N ARG A 292 14.23 23.55 -16.02
CA ARG A 292 15.03 23.96 -17.18
C ARG A 292 14.15 24.25 -18.39
N ILE A 293 13.03 23.54 -18.51
CA ILE A 293 12.10 23.68 -19.62
C ILE A 293 11.21 24.91 -19.44
N GLY A 294 10.78 25.19 -18.22
CA GLY A 294 10.11 26.44 -17.88
C GLY A 294 10.97 27.66 -18.25
N GLY A 295 12.28 27.62 -17.97
CA GLY A 295 13.17 28.76 -18.18
C GLY A 295 13.29 29.27 -19.63
N TYR A 296 13.02 28.44 -20.65
CA TYR A 296 13.02 28.90 -22.06
C TYR A 296 11.63 28.97 -22.69
N LEU A 297 10.60 28.40 -22.06
CA LEU A 297 9.22 28.45 -22.55
C LEU A 297 8.41 29.60 -21.94
N GLU A 298 8.73 30.01 -20.71
CA GLU A 298 8.06 31.13 -20.06
C GLU A 298 8.27 32.41 -20.86
N ASN A 299 7.18 33.11 -21.19
CA ASN A 299 7.15 34.29 -22.07
C ASN A 299 7.65 34.06 -23.51
N ALA A 300 7.87 32.83 -23.96
CA ALA A 300 8.28 32.54 -25.33
C ALA A 300 7.10 32.56 -26.32
N SER A 301 7.41 32.74 -27.61
CA SER A 301 6.49 32.47 -28.72
C SER A 301 6.82 31.09 -29.30
N VAL A 302 5.87 30.16 -29.25
CA VAL A 302 6.12 28.76 -29.64
C VAL A 302 5.19 28.34 -30.77
N LEU A 303 5.76 27.89 -31.90
CA LEU A 303 5.00 27.31 -33.01
C LEU A 303 5.08 25.79 -32.96
N VAL A 304 3.94 25.12 -32.98
CA VAL A 304 3.83 23.65 -32.97
C VAL A 304 3.23 23.20 -34.30
N THR A 305 4.00 22.44 -35.09
CA THR A 305 3.52 21.83 -36.32
C THR A 305 2.81 20.51 -36.06
N GLY A 306 1.74 20.23 -36.80
CA GLY A 306 0.92 19.05 -36.56
C GLY A 306 0.11 19.16 -35.26
N ALA A 307 -0.27 20.38 -34.86
CA ALA A 307 -0.86 20.69 -33.55
C ALA A 307 -2.17 19.93 -33.28
N GLY A 308 -2.93 19.55 -34.31
CA GLY A 308 -4.15 18.76 -34.17
C GLY A 308 -3.91 17.26 -34.09
N GLY A 309 -2.67 16.79 -34.28
CA GLY A 309 -2.29 15.38 -34.18
C GLY A 309 -2.19 14.88 -32.73
N SER A 310 -2.08 13.57 -32.56
CA SER A 310 -1.95 12.93 -31.23
C SER A 310 -0.73 13.41 -30.43
N ILE A 311 0.39 13.65 -31.11
CA ILE A 311 1.63 14.15 -30.48
C ILE A 311 1.58 15.67 -30.33
N GLY A 312 1.18 16.39 -31.38
CA GLY A 312 1.16 17.85 -31.39
C GLY A 312 0.20 18.43 -30.36
N SER A 313 -0.99 17.83 -30.21
CA SER A 313 -1.98 18.28 -29.22
C SER A 313 -1.46 18.13 -27.78
N GLU A 314 -0.79 17.02 -27.48
CA GLU A 314 -0.19 16.80 -26.17
C GLU A 314 0.98 17.76 -25.91
N LEU A 315 1.83 18.00 -26.91
CA LEU A 315 2.88 19.02 -26.83
C LEU A 315 2.29 20.40 -26.53
N CYS A 316 1.22 20.80 -27.20
CA CYS A 316 0.58 22.09 -26.94
C CYS A 316 0.06 22.19 -25.49
N ARG A 317 -0.58 21.12 -24.97
CA ARG A 317 -1.03 21.06 -23.56
C ARG A 317 0.13 21.21 -22.58
N HIS A 318 1.26 20.56 -22.86
CA HIS A 318 2.44 20.66 -22.00
C HIS A 318 3.09 22.05 -22.07
N ILE A 319 3.24 22.62 -23.26
CA ILE A 319 3.84 23.95 -23.46
C ILE A 319 3.02 25.02 -22.73
N CYS A 320 1.68 24.99 -22.83
CA CYS A 320 0.81 25.98 -22.17
C CYS A 320 0.95 26.02 -20.65
N ARG A 321 1.34 24.90 -20.00
CA ARG A 321 1.57 24.85 -18.54
C ARG A 321 2.73 25.75 -18.09
N PHE A 322 3.68 26.01 -18.97
CA PHE A 322 4.84 26.87 -18.70
C PHE A 322 4.60 28.35 -18.99
N ARG A 323 3.34 28.75 -19.28
CA ARG A 323 2.94 30.15 -19.51
C ARG A 323 3.79 30.88 -20.57
N PRO A 324 3.84 30.37 -21.80
CA PRO A 324 4.40 31.12 -22.93
C PRO A 324 3.54 32.37 -23.20
N THR A 325 4.12 33.36 -23.89
CA THR A 325 3.37 34.54 -24.36
C THR A 325 2.32 34.11 -25.37
N ARG A 326 2.69 33.22 -26.29
CA ARG A 326 1.79 32.68 -27.32
C ARG A 326 2.16 31.29 -27.79
N VAL A 327 1.15 30.54 -28.20
CA VAL A 327 1.30 29.24 -28.85
C VAL A 327 0.59 29.27 -30.20
N ILE A 328 1.36 29.12 -31.28
CA ILE A 328 0.88 29.04 -32.65
C ILE A 328 0.66 27.58 -33.02
N LEU A 329 -0.59 27.23 -33.31
CA LEU A 329 -1.02 25.89 -33.68
C LEU A 329 -0.98 25.76 -35.20
N TYR A 330 0.06 25.15 -35.76
CA TYR A 330 0.22 24.99 -37.21
C TYR A 330 -0.23 23.59 -37.63
N GLU A 331 -1.31 23.48 -38.40
CA GLU A 331 -1.91 22.20 -38.77
C GLU A 331 -2.55 22.27 -40.16
N ARG A 332 -2.56 21.16 -40.88
CA ARG A 332 -3.17 21.05 -42.22
C ARG A 332 -4.66 20.69 -42.13
N ALA A 333 -5.05 19.93 -41.11
CA ALA A 333 -6.42 19.52 -40.89
C ALA A 333 -7.21 20.54 -40.05
N GLU A 334 -8.27 21.10 -40.62
CA GLU A 334 -9.06 22.17 -39.99
C GLU A 334 -9.82 21.70 -38.74
N SER A 335 -10.49 20.54 -38.80
CA SER A 335 -11.28 20.05 -37.65
C SER A 335 -10.41 19.78 -36.41
N PRO A 336 -9.29 19.03 -36.51
CA PRO A 336 -8.39 18.81 -35.37
C PRO A 336 -7.76 20.11 -34.85
N LEU A 337 -7.46 21.08 -35.73
CA LEU A 337 -6.94 22.39 -35.35
C LEU A 337 -7.94 23.17 -34.50
N TYR A 338 -9.21 23.18 -34.92
CA TYR A 338 -10.28 23.85 -34.19
C TYR A 338 -10.54 23.20 -32.82
N GLU A 339 -10.56 21.87 -32.76
CA GLU A 339 -10.78 21.12 -31.51
C GLU A 339 -9.72 21.47 -30.46
N ILE A 340 -8.43 21.45 -30.82
CA ILE A 340 -7.35 21.76 -29.89
C ILE A 340 -7.30 23.26 -29.54
N GLU A 341 -7.65 24.15 -30.46
CA GLU A 341 -7.76 25.58 -30.18
C GLU A 341 -8.79 25.86 -29.08
N VAL A 342 -10.01 25.33 -29.23
CA VAL A 342 -11.10 25.51 -28.26
C VAL A 342 -10.71 24.93 -26.91
N GLU A 343 -10.10 23.73 -26.89
CA GLU A 343 -9.63 23.09 -25.67
C GLU A 343 -8.61 23.97 -24.92
N LEU A 344 -7.55 24.42 -25.62
CA LEU A 344 -6.47 25.16 -24.97
C LEU A 344 -6.92 26.55 -24.50
N LYS A 345 -7.78 27.25 -25.24
CA LYS A 345 -8.34 28.54 -24.81
C LYS A 345 -9.23 28.40 -23.57
N ALA A 346 -9.91 27.26 -23.41
CA ALA A 346 -10.74 27.01 -22.23
C ALA A 346 -9.89 26.69 -20.98
N ILE A 347 -8.80 25.95 -21.13
CA ILE A 347 -7.95 25.50 -20.02
C ILE A 347 -6.90 26.56 -19.62
N PHE A 348 -6.38 27.32 -20.58
CA PHE A 348 -5.28 28.27 -20.40
C PHE A 348 -5.65 29.66 -20.94
N PRO A 349 -6.56 30.41 -20.28
CA PRO A 349 -7.02 31.71 -20.76
C PRO A 349 -5.92 32.79 -20.75
N GLU A 350 -4.85 32.56 -19.99
CA GLU A 350 -3.69 33.46 -19.87
C GLU A 350 -2.75 33.41 -21.09
N VAL A 351 -2.85 32.37 -21.92
CA VAL A 351 -1.93 32.11 -23.05
C VAL A 351 -2.60 32.52 -24.37
N GLU A 352 -1.90 33.30 -25.20
CA GLU A 352 -2.40 33.66 -26.53
C GLU A 352 -2.30 32.44 -27.48
N VAL A 353 -3.42 31.76 -27.72
CA VAL A 353 -3.50 30.60 -28.62
C VAL A 353 -3.94 31.05 -30.02
N ILE A 354 -3.09 30.82 -31.02
CA ILE A 354 -3.29 31.28 -32.40
C ILE A 354 -3.36 30.07 -33.36
N PRO A 355 -4.52 29.75 -33.95
CA PRO A 355 -4.61 28.71 -34.97
C PRO A 355 -4.07 29.20 -36.31
N LEU A 356 -3.27 28.37 -37.01
CA LEU A 356 -2.80 28.65 -38.36
C LEU A 356 -2.92 27.39 -39.23
N LEU A 357 -3.86 27.45 -40.18
CA LEU A 357 -4.07 26.38 -41.14
C LEU A 357 -2.99 26.46 -42.23
N GLY A 358 -2.22 25.39 -42.40
CA GLY A 358 -1.16 25.35 -43.40
C GLY A 358 -0.54 23.98 -43.59
N ASP A 359 0.11 23.76 -44.73
CA ASP A 359 0.84 22.52 -45.00
C ASP A 359 2.33 22.71 -44.71
N ILE A 360 2.88 21.90 -43.81
CA ILE A 360 4.31 21.93 -43.45
C ILE A 360 5.22 21.62 -44.66
N CYS A 361 4.69 20.91 -45.67
CA CYS A 361 5.40 20.65 -46.92
C CYS A 361 5.54 21.90 -47.80
N ASP A 362 4.75 22.95 -47.56
CA ASP A 362 4.84 24.23 -48.27
C ASP A 362 5.80 25.18 -47.53
N ARG A 363 7.03 25.25 -48.06
CA ARG A 363 8.09 26.10 -47.51
C ARG A 363 7.72 27.58 -47.47
N ASN A 364 6.92 28.08 -48.42
CA ASN A 364 6.57 29.50 -48.46
C ASN A 364 5.58 29.85 -47.34
N GLN A 365 4.57 28.99 -47.12
CA GLN A 365 3.62 29.16 -46.01
C GLN A 365 4.34 29.08 -44.65
N LEU A 366 5.24 28.12 -44.48
CA LEU A 366 6.01 27.99 -43.25
C LEU A 366 6.89 29.23 -42.99
N SER A 367 7.53 29.75 -44.03
CA SER A 367 8.39 30.95 -43.92
C SER A 367 7.57 32.20 -43.56
N GLN A 368 6.37 32.35 -44.12
CA GLN A 368 5.43 33.42 -43.77
C GLN A 368 4.93 33.29 -42.33
N ALA A 369 4.61 32.07 -41.88
CA ALA A 369 4.21 31.81 -40.51
C ALA A 369 5.32 32.23 -39.54
N PHE A 370 6.57 31.83 -39.76
CA PHE A 370 7.68 32.26 -38.92
C PHE A 370 7.89 33.78 -38.92
N ALA A 371 7.82 34.44 -40.08
CA ALA A 371 7.98 35.88 -40.19
C ALA A 371 6.86 36.67 -39.48
N SER A 372 5.67 36.09 -39.34
CA SER A 372 4.51 36.75 -38.73
C SER A 372 4.55 36.77 -37.19
N PHE A 373 5.40 35.93 -36.58
CA PHE A 373 5.44 35.73 -35.12
C PHE A 373 6.86 35.79 -34.54
N GLN A 374 7.81 36.36 -35.28
CA GLN A 374 9.19 36.62 -34.85
C GLN A 374 9.31 37.77 -33.85
#